data_AF-A0A9J6FNC7-F1
#
_entry.id   AF-A0A9J6FNC7-F1
#
_cell.length_a   1.000
_cell.length_b   1.000
_cell.length_c   1.000
_cell.angle_alpha   90.00
_cell.angle_beta   90.00
_cell.angle_gamma   90.00
#
_symmetry.space_group_name_H-M   'P 1'
#
loop_
_entity.id
_entity.type
_entity.pdbx_description
1 polymer ?
#
loop_
_entity_poly.entity_id
_entity_poly.type
_entity_poly.pdbx_seq_one_letter_code
_entity_poly.pdbx_strand_id
1 'polypeptide(L)'
;MDGITCLKQSIEQDPRAQGYSMHILALKKPKFRIVGVPVGLPAADITNYILTQNTRLQGTPQDAGISSDYINRNGIRIITIAASIPLYRQLKQLTHLDIGWVSCALFQQHNIPTYKLCATIDHVGKHCRNRFRRCVYCAEPHTVDQCP
;
A
#
# COMPACT_ATOMS: atom_id res chain seq x y z
N MET A 1 -17.74 -13.07 2.40
CA MET A 1 -17.92 -12.89 0.94
C MET A 1 -17.90 -11.39 0.67
N ASP A 2 -16.99 -10.91 -0.18
CA ASP A 2 -16.90 -9.48 -0.51
C ASP A 2 -18.13 -9.03 -1.31
N GLY A 3 -18.76 -7.93 -0.89
CA GLY A 3 -19.98 -7.40 -1.54
C GLY A 3 -19.81 -7.09 -3.03
N ILE A 4 -18.57 -6.79 -3.47
CA ILE A 4 -18.23 -6.57 -4.87
C ILE A 4 -18.37 -7.86 -5.70
N THR A 5 -18.01 -9.01 -5.12
CA THR A 5 -18.12 -10.32 -5.77
C THR A 5 -19.58 -10.74 -5.91
N CYS A 6 -20.39 -10.43 -4.91
CA CYS A 6 -21.84 -10.66 -4.95
C CYS A 6 -22.52 -9.79 -6.02
N LEU A 7 -22.16 -8.50 -6.10
CA LEU A 7 -22.68 -7.59 -7.12
C LEU A 7 -22.28 -8.02 -8.54
N LYS A 8 -21.05 -8.50 -8.71
CA LYS A 8 -20.57 -9.06 -9.98
C LYS A 8 -21.43 -10.24 -10.43
N GLN A 9 -21.66 -11.19 -9.54
CA GLN A 9 -22.50 -12.36 -9.83
C GLN A 9 -23.94 -11.96 -10.16
N SER A 10 -24.53 -11.00 -9.43
CA SER A 10 -25.89 -10.54 -9.72
C SER A 10 -26.02 -9.86 -11.08
N ILE A 11 -25.01 -9.11 -11.53
CA ILE A 11 -25.01 -8.48 -12.87
C ILE A 11 -24.79 -9.51 -13.96
N GLU A 12 -23.88 -10.47 -13.77
CA GLU A 12 -23.60 -11.54 -14.73
C GLU A 12 -24.78 -12.53 -14.89
N GLN A 13 -25.67 -12.62 -13.89
CA GLN A 13 -26.86 -13.47 -13.89
C GLN A 13 -28.14 -12.78 -14.36
N ASP A 14 -28.16 -11.45 -14.55
CA ASP A 14 -29.36 -10.75 -15.04
C ASP A 14 -29.47 -10.86 -16.58
N PRO A 15 -30.54 -11.45 -17.13
CA PRO A 15 -30.77 -11.54 -18.58
C PRO A 15 -30.79 -10.18 -19.30
N ARG A 16 -31.07 -9.09 -18.57
CA ARG A 16 -31.06 -7.71 -19.09
C ARG A 16 -29.67 -7.08 -19.15
N ALA A 17 -28.66 -7.74 -18.57
CA ALA A 17 -27.28 -7.26 -18.59
C ALA A 17 -26.53 -7.58 -19.90
N GLN A 18 -27.19 -8.15 -20.91
CA GLN A 18 -26.61 -8.34 -22.24
C GLN A 18 -26.14 -6.99 -22.81
N GLY A 19 -24.82 -6.81 -22.88
CA GLY A 19 -24.16 -5.59 -23.36
C GLY A 19 -23.47 -4.75 -22.29
N TYR A 20 -23.63 -5.07 -21.00
CA TYR A 20 -22.95 -4.37 -19.91
C TYR A 20 -21.72 -5.17 -19.45
N SER A 21 -20.52 -4.58 -19.54
CA SER A 21 -19.30 -5.12 -18.96
C SER A 21 -18.97 -4.40 -17.65
N MET A 22 -19.01 -5.12 -16.53
CA MET A 22 -18.56 -4.54 -15.26
C MET A 22 -17.03 -4.57 -15.21
N HIS A 23 -16.42 -3.39 -15.39
CA HIS A 23 -14.99 -3.21 -15.18
C HIS A 23 -14.72 -2.82 -13.74
N ILE A 24 -14.32 -3.80 -12.92
CA ILE A 24 -13.75 -3.51 -11.60
C ILE A 24 -12.39 -2.86 -11.84
N LEU A 25 -12.33 -1.54 -11.67
CA LEU A 25 -11.07 -0.81 -11.74
C LEU A 25 -10.17 -1.28 -10.59
N ALA A 26 -9.05 -1.91 -10.95
CA ALA A 26 -8.05 -2.35 -9.98
C ALA A 26 -7.43 -1.13 -9.29
N LEU A 27 -7.84 -0.88 -8.05
CA LEU A 27 -7.29 0.22 -7.27
C LEU A 27 -5.82 -0.06 -6.95
N LYS A 28 -4.96 0.95 -7.11
CA LYS A 28 -3.55 0.84 -6.73
C LYS A 28 -3.42 0.58 -5.23
N LYS A 29 -2.60 -0.39 -4.85
CA LYS A 29 -2.20 -0.63 -3.47
C LYS A 29 -1.47 0.61 -2.90
N PRO A 30 -1.77 1.06 -1.67
CA PRO A 30 -1.00 2.11 -1.01
C PRO A 30 0.46 1.68 -0.85
N LYS A 31 1.36 2.67 -0.80
CA LYS A 31 2.81 2.43 -0.77
C LYS A 31 3.45 3.12 0.44
N PHE A 32 4.43 2.48 1.04
CA PHE A 32 5.29 3.06 2.09
C PHE A 32 6.76 2.89 1.74
N ARG A 33 7.61 3.76 2.29
CA ARG A 33 9.06 3.76 2.05
C ARG A 33 9.80 3.38 3.32
N ILE A 34 10.77 2.50 3.16
CA ILE A 34 11.77 2.15 4.17
C ILE A 34 13.09 2.74 3.69
N VAL A 35 13.77 3.44 4.59
CA VAL A 35 15.01 4.15 4.31
C VAL A 35 16.11 3.57 5.18
N GLY A 36 17.31 3.40 4.63
CA GLY A 36 18.45 2.86 5.39
C GLY A 36 18.48 1.34 5.46
N VAL A 37 17.89 0.66 4.48
CA VAL A 37 17.96 -0.80 4.40
C VAL A 37 19.41 -1.22 4.06
N PRO A 38 20.02 -2.19 4.77
CA PRO A 38 21.34 -2.70 4.42
C PRO A 38 21.40 -3.20 2.97
N VAL A 39 22.47 -2.90 2.24
CA VAL A 39 22.65 -3.32 0.84
C VAL A 39 22.75 -4.84 0.71
N GLY A 40 23.32 -5.52 1.72
CA GLY A 40 23.44 -6.97 1.76
C GLY A 40 22.14 -7.74 2.02
N LEU A 41 21.04 -7.05 2.32
CA LEU A 41 19.75 -7.70 2.58
C LEU A 41 18.99 -7.92 1.26
N PRO A 42 18.71 -9.15 0.81
CA PRO A 42 18.00 -9.36 -0.44
C PRO A 42 16.60 -8.73 -0.39
N ALA A 43 16.22 -8.02 -1.46
CA ALA A 43 14.92 -7.33 -1.50
C ALA A 43 13.77 -8.33 -1.27
N ALA A 44 13.84 -9.50 -1.91
CA ALA A 44 12.84 -10.57 -1.82
C ALA A 44 12.51 -11.00 -0.39
N ASP A 45 13.47 -10.90 0.54
CA ASP A 45 13.27 -11.34 1.92
C ASP A 45 12.64 -10.26 2.80
N ILE A 46 12.67 -9.00 2.38
CA ILE A 46 12.25 -7.85 3.19
C ILE A 46 10.78 -7.91 3.54
N THR A 47 9.92 -8.22 2.56
CA THR A 47 8.49 -8.37 2.83
C THR A 47 8.23 -9.51 3.81
N ASN A 48 9.00 -10.59 3.72
CA ASN A 48 8.90 -11.70 4.66
C ASN A 48 9.37 -11.32 6.07
N TYR A 49 10.52 -10.64 6.20
CA TYR A 49 11.00 -10.14 7.49
C TYR A 49 10.01 -9.18 8.14
N ILE A 50 9.43 -8.27 7.36
CA ILE A 50 8.42 -7.33 7.86
C ILE A 50 7.24 -8.09 8.47
N LEU A 51 6.71 -9.09 7.78
CA LEU A 51 5.54 -9.83 8.25
C LEU A 51 5.86 -10.78 9.42
N THR A 52 7.06 -11.37 9.44
CA THR A 52 7.44 -12.40 10.43
C THR A 52 8.04 -11.82 11.71
N GLN A 53 8.76 -10.69 11.63
CA GLN A 53 9.47 -10.10 12.77
C GLN A 53 8.65 -9.06 13.52
N ASN A 54 7.67 -8.44 12.86
CA ASN A 54 6.78 -7.46 13.49
C ASN A 54 5.49 -8.16 13.90
N THR A 55 5.50 -8.85 15.05
CA THR A 55 4.39 -9.70 15.53
C THR A 55 3.03 -8.98 15.69
N ARG A 56 3.03 -7.64 15.73
CA ARG A 56 1.82 -6.81 15.73
C ARG A 56 1.16 -6.70 14.36
N LEU A 57 1.87 -7.03 13.28
CA LEU A 57 1.36 -7.01 11.92
C LEU A 57 0.65 -8.32 11.60
N GLN A 58 -0.62 -8.21 11.24
CA GLN A 58 -1.43 -9.28 10.69
C GLN A 58 -1.50 -9.08 9.17
N GLY A 59 -0.77 -9.91 8.43
CA GLY A 59 -0.75 -9.91 6.98
C GLY A 59 -0.13 -11.18 6.42
N THR A 60 -0.42 -11.48 5.16
CA THR A 60 0.15 -12.61 4.43
C THR A 60 1.14 -12.12 3.37
N PRO A 61 1.98 -13.00 2.78
CA PRO A 61 2.92 -12.61 1.73
C PRO A 61 2.26 -11.93 0.51
N GLN A 62 0.96 -12.14 0.27
CA GLN A 62 0.20 -11.51 -0.80
C GLN A 62 -0.20 -10.06 -0.49
N ASP A 63 -0.17 -9.67 0.79
CA ASP A 63 -0.53 -8.32 1.23
C ASP A 63 0.56 -7.31 0.88
N ALA A 64 1.83 -7.69 0.92
CA ALA A 64 2.98 -6.82 0.66
C ALA A 64 3.75 -7.23 -0.60
N GLY A 65 4.25 -6.25 -1.35
CA GLY A 65 5.11 -6.50 -2.51
C GLY A 65 6.03 -5.31 -2.77
N ILE A 66 7.27 -5.57 -3.18
CA ILE A 66 8.23 -4.53 -3.49
C ILE A 66 7.79 -3.81 -4.77
N SER A 67 7.61 -2.50 -4.69
CA SER A 67 7.28 -1.64 -5.83
C SER A 67 8.52 -0.97 -6.42
N SER A 68 9.55 -0.68 -5.63
CA SER A 68 10.83 -0.16 -6.11
C SER A 68 11.93 -0.36 -5.08
N ASP A 69 13.16 -0.48 -5.56
CA ASP A 69 14.39 -0.63 -4.77
C ASP A 69 15.49 0.17 -5.47
N TYR A 70 16.09 1.12 -4.76
CA TYR A 70 17.15 1.95 -5.32
C TYR A 70 18.04 2.53 -4.22
N ILE A 71 19.25 2.95 -4.61
CA ILE A 71 20.18 3.66 -3.75
C ILE A 71 20.12 5.15 -4.10
N ASN A 72 19.93 6.01 -3.11
CA ASN A 72 19.91 7.45 -3.32
C ASN A 72 21.32 8.02 -3.50
N ARG A 73 21.42 9.33 -3.79
CA ARG A 73 22.71 10.02 -4.01
C ARG A 73 23.66 10.00 -2.79
N ASN A 74 23.12 9.76 -1.59
CA ASN A 74 23.88 9.69 -0.35
C ASN A 74 24.31 8.25 -0.02
N GLY A 75 24.16 7.30 -0.95
CA GLY A 75 24.49 5.88 -0.71
C GLY A 75 23.47 5.14 0.15
N ILE A 76 22.33 5.76 0.47
CA ILE A 76 21.30 5.16 1.32
C ILE A 76 20.33 4.38 0.43
N ARG A 77 20.19 3.07 0.68
CA ARG A 77 19.19 2.24 0.01
C ARG A 77 17.79 2.55 0.53
N ILE A 78 16.86 2.68 -0.39
CA ILE A 78 15.46 3.00 -0.16
C ILE A 78 14.60 1.98 -0.90
N ILE A 79 13.65 1.41 -0.17
CA ILE A 79 12.74 0.40 -0.71
C ILE A 79 11.32 0.88 -0.52
N THR A 80 10.54 0.83 -1.60
CA THR A 80 9.12 1.15 -1.59
C THR A 80 8.33 -0.14 -1.65
N ILE A 81 7.44 -0.34 -0.69
CA ILE A 81 6.59 -1.53 -0.62
C ILE A 81 5.14 -1.11 -0.82
N ALA A 82 4.46 -1.80 -1.72
CA ALA A 82 3.01 -1.73 -1.89
C ALA A 82 2.36 -2.72 -0.91
N ALA A 83 1.43 -2.24 -0.08
CA ALA A 83 0.71 -3.04 0.90
C ALA A 83 -0.80 -3.07 0.61
N SER A 84 -1.51 -4.09 1.10
CA SER A 84 -2.97 -4.05 1.20
C SER A 84 -3.40 -2.96 2.18
N ILE A 85 -4.65 -2.49 2.07
CA ILE A 85 -5.17 -1.43 2.95
C ILE A 85 -5.11 -1.84 4.45
N PRO A 86 -5.51 -3.08 4.83
CA PRO A 86 -5.42 -3.51 6.22
C PRO A 86 -3.99 -3.50 6.77
N LEU A 87 -3.03 -4.02 5.99
CA LEU A 87 -1.63 -4.04 6.39
C LEU A 87 -1.05 -2.63 6.47
N TYR A 88 -1.40 -1.75 5.52
CA TYR A 88 -0.95 -0.37 5.48
C TYR A 88 -1.38 0.43 6.71
N ARG A 89 -2.60 0.21 7.22
CA ARG A 89 -3.07 0.84 8.46
C ARG A 89 -2.24 0.43 9.67
N GLN A 90 -1.95 -0.86 9.80
CA GLN A 90 -1.15 -1.37 10.90
C GLN A 90 0.29 -0.82 10.83
N LEU A 91 0.88 -0.81 9.64
CA LEU A 91 2.22 -0.23 9.41
C LEU A 91 2.29 1.25 9.79
N LYS A 92 1.23 2.02 9.58
CA LYS A 92 1.18 3.44 9.97
C LYS A 92 1.18 3.68 11.47
N GLN A 93 0.71 2.71 12.25
CA GLN A 93 0.71 2.79 13.71
C GLN A 93 2.09 2.47 14.30
N LEU A 94 3.01 1.94 13.49
CA LEU A 94 4.37 1.64 13.91
C LEU A 94 5.29 2.85 13.74
N THR A 95 6.18 3.06 14.71
CA THR A 95 7.28 4.04 14.65
C THR A 95 8.55 3.43 14.06
N HIS A 96 8.74 2.12 14.26
CA HIS A 96 9.87 1.33 13.79
C HIS A 96 9.39 0.01 13.17
N LEU A 97 10.19 -0.53 12.27
CA LEU A 97 9.94 -1.79 11.58
C LEU A 97 11.19 -2.65 11.65
N ASP A 98 11.05 -3.84 12.22
CA ASP A 98 12.14 -4.81 12.28
C ASP A 98 12.25 -5.54 10.93
N ILE A 99 13.46 -5.56 10.36
CA ILE A 99 13.74 -6.15 9.05
C ILE A 99 15.09 -6.87 9.08
N GLY A 100 15.07 -8.20 9.06
CA GLY A 100 16.27 -9.03 9.14
C GLY A 100 16.91 -8.89 10.52
N TRP A 101 18.07 -8.25 10.59
CA TRP A 101 18.78 -7.98 11.85
C TRP A 101 18.83 -6.48 12.19
N VAL A 102 18.09 -5.65 11.46
CA VAL A 102 18.05 -4.20 11.68
C VAL A 102 16.65 -3.74 12.05
N SER A 103 16.57 -2.78 12.98
CA SER A 103 15.35 -2.03 13.22
C SER A 103 15.39 -0.75 12.38
N CYS A 104 14.56 -0.68 11.35
CA CYS A 104 14.48 0.47 10.46
C CYS A 104 13.42 1.43 10.98
N ALA A 105 13.76 2.71 11.09
CA ALA A 105 12.73 3.73 11.31
C ALA A 105 11.77 3.72 10.11
N LEU A 106 10.49 3.51 10.37
CA LEU A 106 9.48 3.92 9.41
C LEU A 106 9.57 5.44 9.38
N PHE A 107 9.89 6.01 8.22
CA PHE A 107 10.03 7.45 8.09
C PHE A 107 8.66 8.09 8.36
N GLN A 108 8.37 8.41 9.63
CA GLN A 108 7.28 9.27 10.07
C GLN A 108 7.60 10.73 9.69
N GLN A 109 8.01 10.97 8.44
CA GLN A 109 7.74 12.27 7.89
C GLN A 109 6.23 12.36 7.80
N HIS A 110 5.62 13.05 8.76
CA HIS A 110 4.25 13.58 8.67
C HIS A 110 4.04 14.38 7.36
N ASN A 111 5.14 14.70 6.66
CA ASN A 111 5.25 15.34 5.36
C ASN A 111 5.78 14.42 4.23
N ILE A 112 5.70 13.09 4.28
CA ILE A 112 5.77 12.34 3.01
C ILE A 112 4.49 12.74 2.27
N PRO A 113 4.57 13.52 1.18
CA PRO A 113 3.37 14.00 0.52
C PRO A 113 2.72 12.80 -0.17
N THR A 114 1.81 12.14 0.54
CA THR A 114 0.90 11.19 -0.07
C THR A 114 -0.07 12.00 -0.92
N TYR A 115 -0.20 11.64 -2.18
CA TYR A 115 -1.12 12.38 -3.02
C TYR A 115 -2.57 12.13 -2.57
N LYS A 116 -3.33 13.24 -2.37
CA LYS A 116 -4.67 13.23 -1.77
C LYS A 116 -5.71 12.38 -2.52
N LEU A 117 -5.51 12.09 -3.81
CA LEU A 117 -6.43 11.20 -4.53
C LEU A 117 -6.09 9.72 -4.28
N CYS A 118 -4.82 9.32 -4.32
CA CYS A 118 -4.48 7.90 -4.37
C CYS A 118 -3.82 7.34 -3.10
N ALA A 119 -3.45 8.20 -2.14
CA ALA A 119 -2.66 7.84 -0.96
C ALA A 119 -1.34 7.11 -1.29
N THR A 120 -0.77 7.34 -2.49
CA THR A 120 0.56 6.85 -2.87
C THR A 120 1.59 7.96 -2.84
N ILE A 121 2.85 7.57 -2.72
CA ILE A 121 4.01 8.44 -2.49
C ILE A 121 4.89 8.60 -3.75
N ASP A 122 4.46 8.06 -4.89
CA ASP A 122 5.25 7.91 -6.11
C ASP A 122 4.93 8.95 -7.20
N HIS A 123 4.02 9.89 -6.94
CA HIS A 123 3.68 10.92 -7.91
C HIS A 123 3.04 12.17 -7.28
N VAL A 124 3.05 13.25 -8.06
CA VAL A 124 2.31 14.50 -7.80
C VAL A 124 1.05 14.56 -8.67
N GLY A 125 0.07 15.39 -8.30
CA GLY A 125 -1.30 15.28 -8.81
C GLY A 125 -1.50 15.27 -10.33
N LYS A 126 -0.66 16.00 -11.08
CA LYS A 126 -0.66 15.98 -12.56
C LYS A 126 -0.33 14.62 -13.17
N HIS A 127 0.26 13.69 -12.41
CA HIS A 127 0.63 12.34 -12.84
C HIS A 127 -0.23 11.26 -12.16
N CYS A 128 -1.27 11.66 -11.42
CA CYS A 128 -2.19 10.70 -10.82
C CYS A 128 -3.11 10.11 -11.90
N ARG A 129 -2.92 8.82 -12.16
CA ARG A 129 -3.84 8.04 -13.01
C ARG A 129 -5.02 7.47 -12.22
N ASN A 130 -5.05 7.69 -10.90
CA ASN A 130 -6.13 7.20 -10.04
C ASN A 130 -7.28 8.20 -10.06
N ARG A 131 -8.47 7.74 -10.47
CA ARG A 131 -9.68 8.57 -10.56
C ARG A 131 -10.44 8.67 -9.22
N PHE A 132 -10.14 7.77 -8.29
CA PHE A 132 -10.79 7.71 -6.98
C PHE A 132 -10.00 8.45 -5.93
N ARG A 133 -10.71 9.09 -4.98
CA ARG A 133 -10.13 9.69 -3.78
C ARG A 133 -9.91 8.63 -2.70
N ARG A 134 -8.79 8.71 -2.01
CA ARG A 134 -8.43 7.88 -0.86
C ARG A 134 -8.02 8.76 0.29
N CYS A 135 -8.45 8.37 1.48
CA CYS A 135 -8.03 9.02 2.70
C CYS A 135 -6.52 8.92 2.87
N VAL A 136 -5.84 10.05 3.06
CA VAL A 136 -4.40 10.06 3.28
C VAL A 136 -4.02 9.37 4.59
N TYR A 137 -4.95 9.25 5.55
CA TYR A 137 -4.73 8.58 6.82
C TYR A 137 -4.84 7.07 6.71
N CYS A 138 -5.96 6.55 6.23
CA CYS A 138 -6.25 5.11 6.26
C CYS A 138 -6.31 4.41 4.88
N ALA A 139 -6.10 5.14 3.78
CA ALA A 139 -6.11 4.68 2.39
C ALA A 139 -7.45 4.11 1.85
N GLU A 140 -8.56 4.32 2.56
CA GLU A 140 -9.93 3.94 2.13
C GLU A 140 -10.60 4.97 1.22
N PRO A 141 -11.68 4.59 0.51
CA PRO A 141 -12.45 5.50 -0.34
C PRO A 141 -13.38 6.42 0.48
N HIS A 142 -12.80 7.32 1.28
CA HIS A 142 -13.51 8.41 1.97
C HIS A 142 -12.68 9.71 2.03
N THR A 143 -13.30 10.83 2.40
CA THR A 143 -12.59 12.10 2.64
C THR A 143 -11.93 12.11 4.02
N VAL A 144 -10.90 12.94 4.19
CA VAL A 144 -10.18 13.07 5.48
C VAL A 144 -11.12 13.31 6.66
N ASP A 145 -12.14 14.16 6.47
CA ASP A 145 -13.12 14.53 7.51
C ASP A 145 -14.05 13.37 7.92
N GLN A 146 -14.07 12.29 7.13
CA GLN A 146 -14.87 11.09 7.35
C GLN A 146 -14.02 9.91 7.85
N CYS A 147 -12.75 10.15 8.20
CA CYS A 147 -11.88 9.11 8.72
C CYS A 147 -12.25 8.81 10.18
N PRO A 148 -12.61 7.55 10.52
CA PRO A 148 -12.86 7.13 11.90
C PRO A 148 -11.58 7.11 12.74
#